data_AF-A0A3B0PQ28-F1
#
_entry.id   AF-A0A3B0PQ28-F1
#
_cell.length_a   1.000
_cell.length_b   1.000
_cell.length_c   1.000
_cell.angle_alpha   90.00
_cell.angle_beta   90.00
_cell.angle_gamma   90.00
#
_symmetry.space_group_name_H-M   'P 1'
#
loop_
_entity.id
_entity.type
_entity.pdbx_description
1 polymer ?
#
loop_
_entity_poly.entity_id
_entity_poly.type
_entity_poly.pdbx_seq_one_letter_code
_entity_poly.pdbx_strand_id
1 'polypeptide(L)'
;MADGTGVSLTAFTQAFRSEGETYNGFYGKYQLEEYDLIYGGGKKQRTSYREALKSLNTNIKTALFPNGINEIPEEFKFKNQ
;
A
#
# COMPACT_ATOMS: atom_id res chain seq x y z
N MET A 1 1.46 25.90 9.00
CA MET A 1 0.41 25.17 9.74
C MET A 1 0.45 23.71 9.28
N ALA A 2 1.28 22.88 9.92
CA ALA A 2 1.29 21.44 9.66
C ALA A 2 0.26 20.83 10.62
N ASP A 3 -0.81 20.32 10.04
CA ASP A 3 -2.01 19.74 10.65
C ASP A 3 -1.73 18.85 11.88
N GLY A 4 -2.11 19.33 13.07
CA GLY A 4 -2.00 18.60 14.34
C GLY A 4 -3.09 17.54 14.57
N THR A 5 -3.90 17.26 13.56
CA THR A 5 -5.11 16.43 13.66
C THR A 5 -4.97 15.08 12.94
N GLY A 6 -3.81 14.77 12.36
CA GLY A 6 -3.54 13.46 11.73
C GLY A 6 -4.27 13.24 10.39
N VAL A 7 -4.98 14.25 9.89
CA VAL A 7 -5.73 14.21 8.63
C VAL A 7 -4.76 14.12 7.46
N SER A 8 -3.64 14.85 7.54
CA SER A 8 -2.61 14.83 6.50
C SER A 8 -1.95 13.46 6.38
N LEU A 9 -1.62 12.80 7.49
CA LEU A 9 -1.02 11.47 7.49
C LEU A 9 -1.99 10.43 6.90
N THR A 10 -3.27 10.54 7.24
CA THR A 10 -4.32 9.66 6.72
C THR A 10 -4.53 9.87 5.22
N ALA A 11 -4.56 11.13 4.75
CA ALA A 11 -4.69 11.47 3.33
C ALA A 11 -3.50 10.98 2.49
N PHE A 12 -2.27 11.09 3.01
CA PHE A 12 -1.09 10.52 2.34
C PHE A 12 -1.17 8.99 2.29
N THR A 13 -1.59 8.34 3.37
CA THR A 13 -1.72 6.87 3.42
C THR A 13 -2.78 6.36 2.44
N GLN A 14 -3.90 7.07 2.28
CA GLN A 14 -4.92 6.77 1.27
C GLN A 14 -4.39 6.89 -0.17
N ALA A 15 -3.44 7.79 -0.44
CA ALA A 15 -2.84 7.88 -1.77
C ALA A 15 -1.99 6.65 -2.12
N PHE A 16 -1.39 5.99 -1.11
CA PHE A 16 -0.52 4.84 -1.30
C PHE A 16 -1.20 3.48 -1.09
N ARG A 17 -2.38 3.42 -0.46
CA ARG A 17 -3.11 2.17 -0.20
C ARG A 17 -4.60 2.30 -0.49
N SER A 18 -5.14 1.33 -1.21
CA SER A 18 -6.58 1.17 -1.44
C SER A 18 -7.00 -0.27 -1.18
N GLU A 19 -8.07 -0.45 -0.40
CA GLU A 19 -8.69 -1.76 -0.14
C GLU A 19 -9.57 -2.25 -1.30
N GLY A 20 -9.64 -1.45 -2.38
CA GLY A 20 -10.53 -1.68 -3.51
C GLY A 20 -11.95 -1.24 -3.20
N GLU A 21 -12.51 -0.39 -4.05
CA GLU A 21 -13.85 0.17 -3.85
C GLU A 21 -14.61 0.20 -5.18
N THR A 22 -15.81 -0.37 -5.15
CA THR A 22 -16.70 -0.44 -6.33
C THR A 22 -17.44 0.88 -6.58
N TYR A 23 -17.16 1.92 -5.78
CA TYR A 23 -17.81 3.23 -5.76
C TYR A 23 -19.33 3.18 -5.92
N ASN A 24 -19.98 2.11 -5.45
CA ASN A 24 -21.42 1.85 -5.56
C ASN A 24 -22.05 2.16 -6.94
N GLY A 25 -21.29 2.02 -8.03
CA GLY A 25 -21.73 2.34 -9.39
C GLY A 25 -21.70 3.83 -9.78
N PHE A 26 -21.19 4.71 -8.93
CA PHE A 26 -21.07 6.16 -9.18
C PHE A 26 -20.19 6.47 -10.39
N TYR A 27 -19.15 5.67 -10.61
CA TYR A 27 -18.28 5.72 -11.80
C TYR A 27 -18.58 4.62 -12.82
N GLY A 28 -19.81 4.07 -12.82
CA GLY A 28 -20.22 3.01 -13.74
C GLY A 28 -19.57 1.66 -13.44
N LYS A 29 -18.93 1.04 -14.43
CA LYS A 29 -18.23 -0.26 -14.31
C LYS A 29 -16.84 -0.14 -13.68
N TYR A 30 -16.40 1.07 -13.36
CA TYR A 30 -15.07 1.29 -12.80
C TYR A 30 -15.03 0.81 -11.34
N GLN A 31 -14.12 -0.11 -11.06
CA GLN A 31 -13.84 -0.58 -9.71
C GLN A 31 -12.41 -0.16 -9.38
N LEU A 32 -12.24 0.54 -8.26
CA LEU A 32 -10.91 0.79 -7.73
C LEU A 32 -10.33 -0.55 -7.33
N GLU A 33 -9.16 -0.87 -7.87
CA GLU A 33 -8.49 -2.13 -7.58
C GLU A 33 -7.78 -2.02 -6.22
N GLU A 34 -7.64 -3.15 -5.54
CA GLU A 34 -6.90 -3.22 -4.29
C GLU A 34 -5.39 -3.12 -4.59
N TYR A 35 -4.71 -2.18 -3.94
CA TYR A 35 -3.27 -1.98 -4.08
C TYR A 35 -2.64 -1.37 -2.82
N ASP A 36 -1.37 -1.69 -2.58
CA ASP A 36 -0.53 -1.04 -1.56
C ASP A 36 0.84 -0.71 -2.17
N LEU A 37 1.09 0.55 -2.49
CA LEU A 37 2.31 0.99 -3.16
C LEU A 37 3.57 0.83 -2.29
N ILE A 38 3.44 0.62 -0.98
CA ILE A 38 4.58 0.46 -0.07
C ILE A 38 4.94 -1.02 0.10
N TYR A 39 4.01 -1.80 0.65
CA TYR A 39 4.19 -3.21 1.03
C TYR A 39 3.80 -4.19 -0.09
N GLY A 40 2.96 -3.74 -1.04
CA GLY A 40 2.39 -4.60 -2.08
C GLY A 40 1.27 -5.50 -1.57
N GLY A 41 0.91 -6.50 -2.37
CA GLY A 41 -0.06 -7.54 -1.99
C GLY A 41 -1.46 -7.35 -2.55
N GLY A 42 -1.72 -6.26 -3.29
CA GLY A 42 -2.99 -6.09 -4.01
C GLY A 42 -3.14 -7.13 -5.13
N LYS A 43 -4.32 -7.73 -5.27
CA LYS A 43 -4.61 -8.83 -6.23
C LYS A 43 -4.18 -8.58 -7.69
N LYS A 44 -4.19 -7.32 -8.13
CA LYS A 44 -3.81 -6.92 -9.50
C LYS A 44 -2.69 -5.87 -9.55
N GLN A 45 -2.01 -5.68 -8.43
CA GLN A 45 -0.93 -4.72 -8.34
C GLN A 45 0.28 -5.22 -9.15
N ARG A 46 0.83 -4.35 -10.01
CA ARG A 46 1.97 -4.72 -10.90
C ARG A 46 3.33 -4.55 -10.23
N THR A 47 3.47 -3.57 -9.35
CA THR A 47 4.72 -3.29 -8.62
C THR A 47 4.44 -2.50 -7.36
N SER A 48 5.37 -2.59 -6.40
CA SER A 48 5.36 -1.87 -5.13
C SER A 48 6.78 -1.41 -4.79
N TYR A 49 6.88 -0.45 -3.88
CA TYR A 49 8.16 0.01 -3.35
C TYR A 49 9.00 -1.16 -2.80
N ARG A 50 8.38 -2.06 -2.04
CA ARG A 50 9.01 -3.32 -1.58
C ARG A 50 9.55 -4.17 -2.74
N GLU A 51 8.77 -4.37 -3.81
CA GLU A 51 9.19 -5.18 -4.95
C GLU A 51 10.31 -4.53 -5.77
N ALA A 52 10.27 -3.20 -5.92
CA ALA A 52 11.36 -2.44 -6.51
C ALA A 52 12.64 -2.60 -5.68
N LEU A 53 12.54 -2.49 -4.35
CA LEU A 53 13.67 -2.76 -3.45
C LEU A 53 14.17 -4.21 -3.57
N LYS A 54 13.26 -5.19 -3.71
CA LYS A 54 13.62 -6.60 -3.90
C LYS A 54 14.39 -6.84 -5.19
N SER A 55 14.06 -6.13 -6.27
CA SER A 55 14.82 -6.18 -7.52
C SER A 55 16.22 -5.60 -7.40
N LEU A 56 16.42 -4.64 -6.49
CA LEU A 56 17.74 -4.06 -6.23
C LEU A 56 18.59 -4.96 -5.34
N ASN A 57 18.05 -5.38 -4.18
CA ASN A 57 18.71 -6.30 -3.27
C ASN A 57 17.69 -6.92 -2.30
N THR A 58 17.74 -8.24 -2.13
CA THR A 58 16.80 -9.01 -1.29
C THR A 58 16.93 -8.72 0.21
N ASN A 59 18.02 -8.11 0.68
CA ASN A 59 18.27 -7.85 2.12
C ASN A 59 18.32 -6.36 2.48
N ILE A 60 17.59 -5.50 1.77
CA ILE A 60 17.53 -4.07 2.09
C ILE A 60 16.71 -3.85 3.36
N LYS A 61 17.26 -3.06 4.27
CA LYS A 61 16.57 -2.49 5.42
C LYS A 61 16.37 -1.00 5.18
N THR A 62 15.16 -0.51 5.42
CA THR A 62 14.83 0.92 5.32
C THR A 62 14.07 1.36 6.56
N ALA A 63 13.81 2.66 6.70
CA ALA A 63 12.96 3.16 7.77
C ALA A 63 11.54 2.54 7.75
N LEU A 64 11.05 2.12 6.58
CA LEU A 64 9.76 1.44 6.41
C LEU A 64 9.87 -0.09 6.59
N PHE A 65 11.05 -0.67 6.36
CA PHE A 65 11.31 -2.11 6.49
C PHE A 65 12.49 -2.37 7.46
N PRO A 66 12.29 -2.18 8.78
CA PRO A 66 13.36 -2.32 9.76
C PRO A 66 13.87 -3.77 9.86
N ASN A 67 12.97 -4.75 9.72
CA ASN A 67 13.30 -6.18 9.69
C ASN A 67 13.66 -6.69 8.28
N GLY A 68 13.73 -5.77 7.31
CA GLY A 68 14.03 -6.04 5.92
C GLY A 68 12.78 -6.28 5.07
N ILE A 69 12.92 -6.06 3.76
CA ILE A 69 11.82 -6.13 2.80
C ILE A 69 11.15 -7.51 2.67
N ASN A 70 11.68 -8.58 3.25
CA ASN A 70 11.02 -9.90 3.18
C ASN A 70 9.91 -10.06 4.21
N GLU A 71 9.96 -9.31 5.31
CA GLU A 71 8.99 -9.35 6.39
C GLU A 71 7.95 -8.25 6.20
N ILE A 72 6.71 -8.63 5.87
CA ILE A 72 5.58 -7.70 5.84
C ILE A 72 4.77 -7.90 7.14
N PRO A 73 4.56 -6.84 7.94
CA PRO A 73 3.71 -6.91 9.12
C PRO A 73 2.28 -7.29 8.75
N GLU A 74 1.62 -8.10 9.58
CA GLU A 74 0.27 -8.62 9.27
C GLU A 74 -0.79 -7.52 9.10
N GLU A 75 -0.60 -6.35 9.71
CA GLU A 75 -1.48 -5.19 9.55
C GLU A 75 -1.50 -4.60 8.12
N PHE A 76 -0.41 -4.80 7.36
CA PHE A 76 -0.29 -4.34 5.98
C PHE A 76 -0.63 -5.43 4.97
N LYS A 77 -0.89 -6.66 5.42
CA LYS A 77 -1.41 -7.72 4.56
C LYS A 77 -2.89 -7.50 4.34
N PHE A 78 -3.34 -7.63 3.10
CA PHE A 78 -4.76 -7.66 2.79
C PHE A 78 -5.39 -8.90 3.41
N LYS A 79 -6.35 -8.71 4.31
CA LYS A 79 -7.03 -9.79 5.04
C LYS A 79 -8.06 -10.53 4.19
N ASN A 80 -8.37 -10.01 3.00
CA ASN A 80 -9.50 -10.42 2.18
C ASN A 80 -9.09 -11.22 0.93
N GLN A 81 -7.99 -11.99 1.03
CA GLN A 81 -7.40 -12.70 -0.10
C GLN A 81 -8.12 -14.00 -0.44
#